data_AF-A0A976KVI3-F1
#
_entry.id   AF-A0A976KVI3-F1
#
_cell.length_a   1.000
_cell.length_b   1.000
_cell.length_c   1.000
_cell.angle_alpha   90.00
_cell.angle_beta   90.00
_cell.angle_gamma   90.00
#
_symmetry.space_group_name_H-M   'P 1'
#
loop_
_entity.id
_entity.type
_entity.pdbx_description
1 polymer ?
#
loop_
_entity_poly.entity_id
_entity_poly.type
_entity_poly.pdbx_seq_one_letter_code
_entity_poly.pdbx_strand_id
1 'polypeptide(L)'
;MAPAWGSASQRTPSTSVDPPPDSSAPGDADPRSDSDAIPRELIFKGAEDKLEPTETHYVKTNEVRHDVWFSALAERGGVYVGVGADQNYTLIAASRSRVAFLLDIDQRVVDIHRVYEALIEHAPTPDDLLALFAADTKDRALDILQGHVADEPPADRVRYLRSYRAARETLRRHLGHVRGRKTSQGPSSWLSNPTWYDAIRRMFREDRIRSMAGDLAGTRSMQTIAANARAMNLPVRVLYLSNAEEYFRYTTQFRNNVRALPGDEHSLVLRTIYSDDWEHAARLWNYQLQPLSDFQRRLAAPQNRSRNPMLRRAARDGVVERTTETKGLSRVAMSPVSD
;
A
#
# COMPACT_ATOMS: atom_id res chain seq x y z
N MET A 1 -73.15 36.72 -30.74
CA MET A 1 -71.98 36.43 -29.86
C MET A 1 -70.93 35.71 -30.69
N ALA A 2 -69.65 35.93 -30.40
CA ALA A 2 -68.48 35.35 -31.05
C ALA A 2 -67.27 35.47 -30.09
N PRO A 3 -66.10 34.86 -30.34
CA PRO A 3 -65.74 33.81 -31.30
C PRO A 3 -65.59 32.46 -30.51
N ALA A 4 -64.66 31.50 -30.66
CA ALA A 4 -63.52 31.33 -31.55
C ALA A 4 -63.10 29.85 -31.77
N TRP A 5 -62.67 29.57 -33.01
CA TRP A 5 -61.46 28.84 -33.42
C TRP A 5 -60.62 28.13 -32.33
N GLY A 6 -60.45 26.81 -32.48
CA GLY A 6 -59.47 26.03 -31.72
C GLY A 6 -58.22 25.69 -32.55
N SER A 7 -57.03 25.91 -31.98
CA SER A 7 -55.78 25.33 -32.49
C SER A 7 -54.68 25.36 -31.42
N ALA A 8 -54.24 24.19 -30.93
CA ALA A 8 -52.97 24.05 -30.20
C ALA A 8 -52.45 22.60 -30.30
N SER A 9 -51.34 22.41 -31.02
CA SER A 9 -50.60 21.15 -31.02
C SER A 9 -49.87 20.98 -29.68
N GLN A 10 -50.24 19.96 -28.90
CA GLN A 10 -49.48 19.58 -27.71
C GLN A 10 -48.18 18.91 -28.13
N ARG A 11 -47.07 19.65 -28.05
CA ARG A 11 -45.72 19.09 -28.12
C ARG A 11 -45.35 18.55 -26.74
N THR A 12 -44.92 17.30 -26.69
CA THR A 12 -44.33 16.68 -25.49
C THR A 12 -43.02 17.40 -25.10
N PRO A 13 -42.82 17.75 -23.83
CA PRO A 13 -41.53 18.29 -23.37
C PRO A 13 -40.46 17.19 -23.38
N SER A 14 -39.45 17.33 -24.22
CA SER A 14 -38.25 16.49 -24.16
C SER A 14 -37.31 17.03 -23.09
N THR A 15 -37.46 16.58 -21.84
CA THR A 15 -36.51 16.86 -20.76
C THR A 15 -35.24 16.01 -20.96
N SER A 16 -34.27 16.54 -21.70
CA SER A 16 -32.89 16.08 -21.63
C SER A 16 -32.39 16.30 -20.20
N VAL A 17 -32.15 15.21 -19.48
CA VAL A 17 -31.45 15.27 -18.19
C VAL A 17 -29.96 15.26 -18.51
N ASP A 18 -29.34 16.43 -18.46
CA ASP A 18 -27.88 16.54 -18.54
C ASP A 18 -27.25 15.77 -17.36
N PRO A 19 -26.13 15.07 -17.57
CA PRO A 19 -25.40 14.44 -16.47
C PRO A 19 -24.92 15.51 -15.48
N PRO A 20 -24.80 15.18 -14.18
CA PRO A 20 -24.22 16.11 -13.21
C PRO A 20 -22.80 16.49 -13.62
N PRO A 21 -22.37 17.75 -13.44
CA PRO A 21 -21.03 18.19 -13.84
C PRO A 21 -19.95 17.48 -13.03
N ASP A 22 -18.85 17.12 -13.68
CA ASP A 22 -17.66 16.56 -13.02
C ASP A 22 -17.14 17.54 -11.96
N SER A 23 -17.21 17.11 -10.69
CA SER A 23 -16.79 17.92 -9.55
C SER A 23 -15.30 17.78 -9.25
N SER A 24 -14.44 17.79 -10.28
CA SER A 24 -12.99 17.92 -10.11
C SER A 24 -12.65 19.38 -9.86
N ALA A 25 -12.14 19.70 -8.67
CA ALA A 25 -11.55 21.00 -8.41
C ALA A 25 -10.26 21.18 -9.25
N PRO A 26 -9.83 22.42 -9.55
CA PRO A 26 -8.55 22.69 -10.23
C PRO A 26 -7.34 22.29 -9.35
N GLY A 27 -7.05 20.99 -9.31
CA GLY A 27 -6.09 20.35 -8.43
C GLY A 27 -6.22 18.82 -8.36
N ASP A 28 -7.42 18.25 -8.58
CA ASP A 28 -7.73 16.82 -8.37
C ASP A 28 -7.01 15.80 -9.29
N ALA A 29 -6.23 16.28 -10.26
CA ALA A 29 -5.57 15.45 -11.28
C ALA A 29 -4.72 14.34 -10.64
N ASP A 30 -5.08 13.09 -10.89
CA ASP A 30 -4.41 11.96 -10.27
C ASP A 30 -2.95 11.87 -10.77
N PRO A 31 -1.91 11.85 -9.91
CA PRO A 31 -0.51 11.74 -10.36
C PRO A 31 -0.19 10.39 -11.04
N ARG A 32 -1.20 9.54 -11.21
CA ARG A 32 -1.22 8.26 -11.90
C ARG A 32 -2.06 8.32 -13.20
N SER A 33 -2.54 9.47 -13.67
CA SER A 33 -3.37 9.58 -14.89
C SER A 33 -2.52 9.86 -16.13
N ASP A 34 -2.27 8.80 -16.89
CA ASP A 34 -2.05 8.67 -18.35
C ASP A 34 -1.00 9.53 -19.08
N SER A 35 -0.41 10.58 -18.48
CA SER A 35 0.61 11.40 -19.14
C SER A 35 2.00 10.73 -19.20
N ASP A 36 2.34 9.95 -18.18
CA ASP A 36 3.65 9.30 -18.02
C ASP A 36 3.52 7.77 -18.08
N ALA A 37 3.61 7.20 -19.28
CA ALA A 37 3.66 5.74 -19.45
C ALA A 37 4.99 5.16 -18.93
N ILE A 38 5.03 4.73 -17.66
CA ILE A 38 6.21 4.09 -17.06
C ILE A 38 6.43 2.71 -17.74
N PRO A 39 7.59 2.44 -18.36
CA PRO A 39 7.86 1.15 -18.98
C PRO A 39 7.95 0.03 -17.93
N ARG A 40 7.21 -1.06 -18.15
CA ARG A 40 7.21 -2.29 -17.31
C ARG A 40 8.61 -2.78 -16.96
N GLU A 41 9.53 -2.72 -17.92
CA GLU A 41 10.92 -3.13 -17.74
C GLU A 41 11.66 -2.34 -16.64
N LEU A 42 11.36 -1.05 -16.42
CA LEU A 42 12.00 -0.27 -15.35
C LEU A 42 11.54 -0.71 -13.95
N ILE A 43 10.38 -1.35 -13.84
CA ILE A 43 9.81 -1.86 -12.59
C ILE A 43 10.28 -3.30 -12.34
N PHE A 44 10.25 -4.15 -13.37
CA PHE A 44 10.52 -5.60 -13.27
C PHE A 44 11.99 -6.00 -13.50
N LYS A 45 12.87 -5.09 -13.94
CA LYS A 45 14.32 -5.32 -14.01
C LYS A 45 14.95 -5.48 -12.62
N GLY A 46 16.08 -6.17 -12.56
CA GLY A 46 16.89 -6.34 -11.34
C GLY A 46 16.49 -7.54 -10.49
N ALA A 47 17.47 -8.06 -9.75
CA ALA A 47 17.39 -9.32 -9.03
C ALA A 47 16.70 -9.18 -7.65
N GLU A 48 16.14 -10.28 -7.20
CA GLU A 48 15.54 -10.44 -5.87
C GLU A 48 16.45 -11.26 -4.95
N ASP A 49 16.33 -11.10 -3.63
CA ASP A 49 17.06 -11.89 -2.65
C ASP A 49 16.62 -13.37 -2.66
N LYS A 50 17.43 -14.25 -2.08
CA LYS A 50 16.99 -15.64 -1.81
C LYS A 50 16.34 -15.66 -0.44
N LEU A 51 15.14 -16.25 -0.34
CA LEU A 51 14.44 -16.41 0.93
C LEU A 51 14.83 -17.73 1.58
N GLU A 52 15.04 -17.69 2.90
CA GLU A 52 15.10 -18.88 3.74
C GLU A 52 13.68 -19.24 4.22
N PRO A 53 13.37 -20.51 4.50
CA PRO A 53 12.03 -20.92 4.95
C PRO A 53 11.64 -20.29 6.30
N THR A 54 10.45 -19.68 6.37
CA THR A 54 9.86 -19.13 7.59
C THR A 54 8.90 -20.12 8.26
N GLU A 55 8.93 -20.23 9.59
CA GLU A 55 8.04 -21.14 10.35
C GLU A 55 6.60 -20.62 10.50
N THR A 56 6.41 -19.30 10.50
CA THR A 56 5.11 -18.63 10.72
C THR A 56 4.80 -17.68 9.56
N HIS A 57 3.58 -17.77 9.01
CA HIS A 57 3.18 -17.00 7.84
C HIS A 57 2.19 -15.86 8.17
N TYR A 58 2.59 -14.61 7.92
CA TYR A 58 1.80 -13.41 8.27
C TYR A 58 1.03 -12.83 7.07
N VAL A 59 0.27 -13.69 6.36
CA VAL A 59 -0.51 -13.35 5.15
C VAL A 59 -1.63 -12.30 5.31
N LYS A 60 -1.77 -11.70 6.50
CA LYS A 60 -2.70 -10.61 6.78
C LYS A 60 -2.18 -9.74 7.92
N THR A 61 -2.47 -8.45 7.88
CA THR A 61 -2.15 -7.55 8.98
C THR A 61 -3.03 -7.78 10.22
N ASN A 62 -2.56 -7.32 11.38
CA ASN A 62 -3.38 -7.02 12.57
C ASN A 62 -3.36 -5.50 12.90
N GLU A 63 -2.73 -4.67 12.06
CA GLU A 63 -2.84 -3.22 12.07
C GLU A 63 -4.21 -2.81 11.49
N VAL A 64 -4.95 -1.99 12.24
CA VAL A 64 -6.35 -1.63 11.95
C VAL A 64 -6.59 -0.11 11.93
N ARG A 65 -5.57 0.71 12.19
CA ARG A 65 -5.66 2.18 12.30
C ARG A 65 -4.73 2.92 11.32
N HIS A 66 -4.59 2.41 10.10
CA HIS A 66 -3.81 3.08 9.04
C HIS A 66 -4.29 4.50 8.71
N ASP A 67 -5.53 4.83 9.08
CA ASP A 67 -6.11 6.17 8.95
C ASP A 67 -5.33 7.26 9.67
N VAL A 68 -4.58 6.93 10.73
CA VAL A 68 -3.70 7.89 11.43
C VAL A 68 -2.56 8.43 10.56
N TRP A 69 -2.30 7.82 9.40
CA TRP A 69 -1.32 8.28 8.44
C TRP A 69 -1.93 9.00 7.22
N PHE A 70 -3.25 9.04 7.03
CA PHE A 70 -3.83 9.52 5.77
C PHE A 70 -3.56 11.01 5.49
N SER A 71 -3.78 11.89 6.47
CA SER A 71 -3.40 13.31 6.35
C SER A 71 -1.90 13.46 6.04
N ALA A 72 -1.05 12.70 6.73
CA ALA A 72 0.38 12.69 6.49
C ALA A 72 0.79 12.05 5.15
N LEU A 73 -0.04 11.24 4.50
CA LEU A 73 0.28 10.54 3.24
C LEU A 73 -0.28 11.20 2.00
N ALA A 74 -1.29 12.07 2.14
CA ALA A 74 -2.01 12.67 1.04
C ALA A 74 -1.09 13.15 -0.10
N GLU A 75 -1.41 12.69 -1.31
CA GLU A 75 -0.93 13.24 -2.60
C GLU A 75 0.58 13.17 -2.88
N ARG A 76 1.36 12.42 -2.08
CA ARG A 76 2.82 12.33 -2.23
C ARG A 76 3.30 11.77 -3.57
N GLY A 77 2.56 10.86 -4.19
CA GLY A 77 2.93 10.20 -5.44
C GLY A 77 4.23 9.39 -5.31
N GLY A 78 5.03 9.36 -6.38
CA GLY A 78 6.34 8.71 -6.39
C GLY A 78 6.31 7.19 -6.24
N VAL A 79 7.38 6.62 -5.69
CA VAL A 79 7.55 5.18 -5.42
C VAL A 79 7.17 4.86 -3.97
N TYR A 80 6.35 3.83 -3.82
CA TYR A 80 6.07 3.14 -2.56
C TYR A 80 6.97 1.92 -2.39
N VAL A 81 7.48 1.70 -1.18
CA VAL A 81 8.19 0.49 -0.76
C VAL A 81 7.57 0.00 0.54
N GLY A 82 7.18 -1.28 0.64
CA GLY A 82 6.54 -1.78 1.85
C GLY A 82 6.64 -3.29 2.06
N VAL A 83 6.53 -3.71 3.32
CA VAL A 83 6.58 -5.12 3.78
C VAL A 83 5.22 -5.65 4.23
N GLY A 84 5.04 -6.97 4.29
CA GLY A 84 3.77 -7.59 4.67
C GLY A 84 2.67 -7.50 3.61
N ALA A 85 1.46 -7.90 3.98
CA ALA A 85 0.37 -8.22 3.07
C ALA A 85 -0.47 -7.00 2.57
N ASP A 86 -1.79 -7.18 2.45
CA ASP A 86 -2.73 -6.26 1.76
C ASP A 86 -2.83 -4.84 2.35
N GLN A 87 -2.34 -4.59 3.57
CA GLN A 87 -2.38 -3.26 4.15
C GLN A 87 -1.59 -2.24 3.33
N ASN A 88 -0.56 -2.70 2.62
CA ASN A 88 0.20 -1.89 1.67
C ASN A 88 -0.71 -1.24 0.61
N TYR A 89 -1.75 -1.94 0.12
CA TYR A 89 -2.69 -1.38 -0.86
C TYR A 89 -3.47 -0.17 -0.32
N THR A 90 -3.76 -0.14 0.99
CA THR A 90 -4.38 1.04 1.62
C THR A 90 -3.42 2.23 1.63
N LEU A 91 -2.14 1.98 1.90
CA LEU A 91 -1.12 3.03 1.99
C LEU A 91 -0.67 3.53 0.61
N ILE A 92 -0.60 2.65 -0.40
CA ILE A 92 -0.40 2.98 -1.82
C ILE A 92 -1.53 3.89 -2.33
N ALA A 93 -2.78 3.53 -2.04
CA ALA A 93 -3.94 4.31 -2.45
C ALA A 93 -3.98 5.69 -1.77
N ALA A 94 -3.82 5.74 -0.44
CA ALA A 94 -3.80 6.97 0.34
C ALA A 94 -2.65 7.93 -0.05
N SER A 95 -1.50 7.40 -0.49
CA SER A 95 -0.37 8.20 -0.96
C SER A 95 -0.41 8.59 -2.45
N ARG A 96 -1.45 8.13 -3.18
CA ARG A 96 -1.55 8.25 -4.66
C ARG A 96 -0.29 7.75 -5.39
N SER A 97 0.42 6.76 -4.82
CA SER A 97 1.73 6.29 -5.31
C SER A 97 1.68 5.79 -6.76
N ARG A 98 2.71 6.10 -7.55
CA ARG A 98 2.78 5.80 -9.00
C ARG A 98 3.30 4.41 -9.32
N VAL A 99 4.22 3.89 -8.50
CA VAL A 99 4.75 2.52 -8.56
C VAL A 99 4.90 2.01 -7.13
N ALA A 100 4.67 0.71 -6.91
CA ALA A 100 4.87 0.08 -5.62
C ALA A 100 5.75 -1.17 -5.71
N PHE A 101 6.68 -1.29 -4.77
CA PHE A 101 7.46 -2.49 -4.52
C PHE A 101 7.07 -3.11 -3.18
N LEU A 102 6.57 -4.34 -3.22
CA LEU A 102 6.10 -5.09 -2.06
C LEU A 102 7.08 -6.23 -1.82
N LEU A 103 7.86 -6.16 -0.74
CA LEU A 103 8.88 -7.16 -0.44
C LEU A 103 8.63 -7.85 0.89
N ASP A 104 8.81 -9.17 0.94
CA ASP A 104 8.73 -9.90 2.20
C ASP A 104 9.80 -11.01 2.27
N ILE A 105 10.13 -11.40 3.50
CA ILE A 105 10.99 -12.53 3.81
C ILE A 105 10.23 -13.86 3.79
N ASP A 106 8.90 -13.82 3.98
CA ASP A 106 8.02 -14.97 3.86
C ASP A 106 7.54 -15.13 2.40
N GLN A 107 8.03 -16.19 1.74
CA GLN A 107 7.58 -16.58 0.39
C GLN A 107 6.05 -16.68 0.29
N ARG A 108 5.34 -17.03 1.37
CA ARG A 108 3.87 -17.10 1.37
C ARG A 108 3.24 -15.72 1.18
N VAL A 109 3.81 -14.66 1.76
CA VAL A 109 3.29 -13.29 1.58
C VAL A 109 3.48 -12.87 0.12
N VAL A 110 4.67 -13.10 -0.44
CA VAL A 110 4.98 -12.85 -1.86
C VAL A 110 4.03 -13.61 -2.79
N ASP A 111 3.80 -14.90 -2.53
CA ASP A 111 2.83 -15.72 -3.28
C ASP A 111 1.42 -15.13 -3.21
N ILE A 112 1.00 -14.63 -2.04
CA ILE A 112 -0.33 -14.07 -1.83
C ILE A 112 -0.49 -12.73 -2.55
N HIS A 113 0.57 -11.96 -2.77
CA HIS A 113 0.51 -10.81 -3.69
C HIS A 113 0.31 -11.23 -5.15
N ARG A 114 0.97 -12.28 -5.63
CA ARG A 114 0.75 -12.85 -6.98
C ARG A 114 -0.68 -13.42 -7.14
N VAL A 115 -1.26 -13.95 -6.07
CA VAL A 115 -2.67 -14.36 -5.99
C VAL A 115 -3.62 -13.14 -6.00
N TYR A 116 -3.27 -12.06 -5.30
CA TYR A 116 -4.07 -10.83 -5.30
C TYR A 116 -4.11 -10.19 -6.68
N GLU A 117 -2.97 -10.04 -7.35
CA GLU A 117 -2.84 -9.54 -8.72
C GLU A 117 -3.83 -10.26 -9.66
N ALA A 118 -3.70 -11.59 -9.77
CA ALA A 118 -4.56 -12.42 -10.62
C ALA A 118 -6.07 -12.24 -10.36
N LEU A 119 -6.48 -12.16 -9.09
CA LEU A 119 -7.90 -12.08 -8.72
C LEU A 119 -8.47 -10.66 -8.78
N ILE A 120 -7.67 -9.63 -8.51
CA ILE A 120 -8.09 -8.21 -8.55
C ILE A 120 -8.35 -7.78 -10.00
N GLU A 121 -7.55 -8.21 -10.96
CA GLU A 121 -7.81 -7.91 -12.38
C GLU A 121 -9.18 -8.44 -12.83
N HIS A 122 -9.57 -9.61 -12.33
CA HIS A 122 -10.81 -10.31 -12.64
C HIS A 122 -12.01 -9.96 -11.73
N ALA A 123 -11.83 -9.04 -10.79
CA ALA A 123 -12.86 -8.55 -9.88
C ALA A 123 -13.15 -7.05 -10.14
N PRO A 124 -14.23 -6.68 -10.84
CA PRO A 124 -14.56 -5.28 -11.10
C PRO A 124 -14.79 -4.45 -9.84
N THR A 125 -15.34 -5.03 -8.77
CA THR A 125 -15.63 -4.35 -7.50
C THR A 125 -14.94 -5.00 -6.30
N PRO A 126 -14.86 -4.31 -5.13
CA PRO A 126 -14.42 -4.93 -3.88
C PRO A 126 -15.18 -6.22 -3.52
N ASP A 127 -16.49 -6.24 -3.79
CA ASP A 127 -17.35 -7.36 -3.41
C ASP A 127 -17.20 -8.55 -4.37
N ASP A 128 -16.86 -8.33 -5.65
CA ASP A 128 -16.40 -9.39 -6.56
C ASP A 128 -15.11 -10.06 -6.04
N LEU A 129 -14.16 -9.28 -5.50
CA LEU A 129 -12.94 -9.85 -4.94
C LEU A 129 -13.25 -10.68 -3.70
N LEU A 130 -14.09 -10.17 -2.78
CA LEU A 130 -14.55 -10.94 -1.62
C LEU A 130 -15.25 -12.24 -2.07
N ALA A 131 -16.04 -12.18 -3.15
CA ALA A 131 -16.65 -13.36 -3.74
C ALA A 131 -15.61 -14.36 -4.27
N LEU A 132 -14.50 -13.95 -4.90
CA LEU A 132 -13.42 -14.86 -5.33
C LEU A 132 -12.67 -15.56 -4.17
N PHE A 133 -12.87 -15.13 -2.92
CA PHE A 133 -12.40 -15.84 -1.72
C PHE A 133 -13.50 -16.68 -1.03
N ALA A 134 -14.73 -16.76 -1.56
CA ALA A 134 -15.80 -17.61 -1.05
C ALA A 134 -15.54 -19.12 -1.29
N ALA A 135 -16.46 -19.99 -0.84
CA ALA A 135 -16.22 -21.44 -0.79
C ALA A 135 -16.76 -22.18 -2.04
N ASP A 136 -17.89 -21.69 -2.52
CA ASP A 136 -18.64 -22.00 -3.73
C ASP A 136 -17.95 -21.50 -5.01
N THR A 137 -17.32 -20.32 -4.95
CA THR A 137 -16.55 -19.71 -6.06
C THR A 137 -15.12 -20.20 -6.18
N LYS A 138 -14.67 -21.02 -5.23
CA LYS A 138 -13.27 -21.47 -5.04
C LYS A 138 -12.63 -22.02 -6.32
N ASP A 139 -13.40 -22.74 -7.15
CA ASP A 139 -12.88 -23.31 -8.40
C ASP A 139 -12.72 -22.25 -9.49
N ARG A 140 -13.70 -21.36 -9.70
CA ARG A 140 -13.55 -20.17 -10.60
C ARG A 140 -12.31 -19.35 -10.26
N ALA A 141 -12.02 -19.14 -8.98
CA ALA A 141 -10.82 -18.43 -8.53
C ALA A 141 -9.51 -19.20 -8.79
N LEU A 142 -9.55 -20.54 -8.74
CA LEU A 142 -8.42 -21.38 -9.14
C LEU A 142 -8.22 -21.37 -10.66
N ASP A 143 -9.28 -21.37 -11.47
CA ASP A 143 -9.22 -21.30 -12.93
C ASP A 143 -8.61 -19.97 -13.40
N ILE A 144 -9.06 -18.84 -12.82
CA ILE A 144 -8.47 -17.50 -13.03
C ILE A 144 -6.97 -17.52 -12.71
N LEU A 145 -6.61 -18.04 -11.53
CA LEU A 145 -5.22 -18.08 -11.09
C LEU A 145 -4.37 -19.01 -11.98
N GLN A 146 -4.90 -20.15 -12.44
CA GLN A 146 -4.24 -21.05 -13.39
C GLN A 146 -3.95 -20.38 -14.73
N GLY A 147 -4.88 -19.56 -15.25
CA GLY A 147 -4.66 -18.75 -16.44
C GLY A 147 -3.58 -17.69 -16.23
N HIS A 148 -3.67 -16.91 -15.14
CA HIS A 148 -2.72 -15.83 -14.83
C HIS A 148 -1.27 -16.31 -14.64
N VAL A 149 -1.09 -17.50 -14.08
CA VAL A 149 0.24 -18.10 -13.85
C VAL A 149 0.59 -19.16 -14.89
N ALA A 150 -0.06 -19.20 -16.06
CA ALA A 150 0.13 -20.26 -17.05
C ALA A 150 1.60 -20.43 -17.49
N ASP A 151 2.30 -19.31 -17.75
CA ASP A 151 3.69 -19.30 -18.22
C ASP A 151 4.74 -19.39 -17.09
N GLU A 152 4.32 -19.35 -15.82
CA GLU A 152 5.24 -19.46 -14.67
C GLU A 152 5.84 -20.88 -14.56
N PRO A 153 7.03 -21.04 -13.95
CA PRO A 153 7.65 -22.35 -13.82
C PRO A 153 6.76 -23.34 -13.02
N PRO A 154 6.78 -24.65 -13.32
CA PRO A 154 5.84 -25.61 -12.75
C PRO A 154 5.78 -25.65 -11.21
N ALA A 155 6.92 -25.42 -10.55
CA ALA A 155 6.99 -25.35 -9.09
C ALA A 155 6.28 -24.11 -8.51
N ASP A 156 6.42 -22.96 -9.16
CA ASP A 156 5.80 -21.69 -8.76
C ASP A 156 4.28 -21.75 -8.95
N ARG A 157 3.80 -22.28 -10.08
CA ARG A 157 2.36 -22.54 -10.31
C ARG A 157 1.74 -23.41 -9.20
N VAL A 158 2.40 -24.51 -8.84
CA VAL A 158 1.97 -25.38 -7.72
C VAL A 158 2.01 -24.65 -6.39
N ARG A 159 2.96 -23.74 -6.18
CA ARG A 159 3.08 -22.94 -4.95
C ARG A 159 1.98 -21.90 -4.85
N TYR A 160 1.72 -21.07 -5.87
CA TYR A 160 0.64 -20.07 -5.88
C TYR A 160 -0.74 -20.71 -5.64
N LEU A 161 -1.06 -21.80 -6.36
CA LEU A 161 -2.31 -22.54 -6.20
C LEU A 161 -2.43 -23.23 -4.83
N ARG A 162 -1.31 -23.51 -4.15
CA ARG A 162 -1.30 -24.00 -2.75
C ARG A 162 -1.49 -22.85 -1.76
N SER A 163 -0.86 -21.70 -2.00
CA SER A 163 -0.95 -20.50 -1.18
C SER A 163 -2.37 -19.92 -1.17
N TYR A 164 -3.05 -19.81 -2.33
CA TYR A 164 -4.49 -19.48 -2.36
C TYR A 164 -5.32 -20.47 -1.53
N ARG A 165 -5.21 -21.79 -1.78
CA ARG A 165 -6.02 -22.81 -1.08
C ARG A 165 -5.81 -22.79 0.44
N ALA A 166 -4.57 -22.63 0.91
CA ALA A 166 -4.24 -22.59 2.33
C ALA A 166 -4.72 -21.29 3.01
N ALA A 167 -4.64 -20.15 2.32
CA ALA A 167 -4.99 -18.85 2.89
C ALA A 167 -6.48 -18.48 2.73
N ARG A 168 -7.21 -19.08 1.78
CA ARG A 168 -8.52 -18.61 1.28
C ARG A 168 -9.48 -18.15 2.37
N GLU A 169 -9.80 -19.00 3.34
CA GLU A 169 -10.79 -18.68 4.38
C GLU A 169 -10.28 -17.64 5.39
N THR A 170 -8.98 -17.62 5.67
CA THR A 170 -8.32 -16.58 6.49
C THR A 170 -8.38 -15.23 5.78
N LEU A 171 -8.11 -15.18 4.48
CA LEU A 171 -8.19 -13.98 3.66
C LEU A 171 -9.64 -13.53 3.47
N ARG A 172 -10.59 -14.43 3.20
CA ARG A 172 -12.02 -14.09 3.10
C ARG A 172 -12.53 -13.36 4.34
N ARG A 173 -12.19 -13.86 5.55
CA ARG A 173 -12.55 -13.21 6.82
C ARG A 173 -11.82 -11.88 6.99
N HIS A 174 -10.54 -11.82 6.66
CA HIS A 174 -9.73 -10.61 6.76
C HIS A 174 -10.26 -9.50 5.84
N LEU A 175 -10.42 -9.78 4.55
CA LEU A 175 -10.92 -8.87 3.54
C LEU A 175 -12.37 -8.42 3.85
N GLY A 176 -13.19 -9.29 4.44
CA GLY A 176 -14.49 -8.91 5.01
C GLY A 176 -14.39 -7.81 6.09
N HIS A 177 -13.43 -7.91 7.01
CA HIS A 177 -13.16 -6.83 7.97
C HIS A 177 -12.59 -5.57 7.29
N VAL A 178 -11.69 -5.72 6.32
CA VAL A 178 -11.11 -4.59 5.57
C VAL A 178 -12.20 -3.82 4.81
N ARG A 179 -13.05 -4.52 4.05
CA ARG A 179 -14.25 -3.99 3.38
C ARG A 179 -15.19 -3.20 4.31
N GLY A 180 -15.23 -3.55 5.60
CA GLY A 180 -15.99 -2.84 6.63
C GLY A 180 -15.28 -1.67 7.33
N ARG A 181 -13.99 -1.39 7.05
CA ARG A 181 -13.21 -0.35 7.75
C ARG A 181 -13.69 1.07 7.40
N LYS A 182 -14.10 1.83 8.40
CA LYS A 182 -14.44 3.26 8.31
C LYS A 182 -14.04 4.01 9.57
N THR A 183 -13.80 5.32 9.44
CA THR A 183 -13.69 6.30 10.53
C THR A 183 -14.93 7.21 10.53
N SER A 184 -14.92 8.27 11.34
CA SER A 184 -15.86 9.39 11.23
C SER A 184 -15.77 10.12 9.88
N GLN A 185 -14.60 10.11 9.22
CA GLN A 185 -14.36 10.74 7.92
C GLN A 185 -14.69 9.83 6.72
N GLY A 186 -15.41 8.72 6.94
CA GLY A 186 -15.80 7.78 5.89
C GLY A 186 -14.88 6.55 5.77
N PRO A 187 -14.83 5.90 4.60
CA PRO A 187 -14.10 4.65 4.42
C PRO A 187 -12.58 4.77 4.66
N SER A 188 -11.99 3.78 5.34
CA SER A 188 -10.58 3.81 5.76
C SER A 188 -9.72 2.62 5.32
N SER A 189 -10.00 2.08 4.13
CA SER A 189 -9.18 1.04 3.51
C SER A 189 -9.37 0.96 1.99
N TRP A 190 -8.46 0.23 1.33
CA TRP A 190 -8.52 -0.06 -0.11
C TRP A 190 -9.76 -0.84 -0.59
N LEU A 191 -10.48 -1.56 0.28
CA LEU A 191 -11.73 -2.26 -0.08
C LEU A 191 -12.99 -1.51 0.36
N SER A 192 -12.90 -0.69 1.40
CA SER A 192 -14.05 0.10 1.85
C SER A 192 -14.25 1.37 1.02
N ASN A 193 -13.19 1.92 0.43
CA ASN A 193 -13.23 3.03 -0.51
C ASN A 193 -13.18 2.52 -1.98
N PRO A 194 -14.25 2.66 -2.79
CA PRO A 194 -14.26 2.20 -4.19
C PRO A 194 -13.18 2.85 -5.06
N THR A 195 -12.97 4.17 -4.96
CA THR A 195 -11.94 4.89 -5.72
C THR A 195 -10.53 4.37 -5.42
N TRP A 196 -10.28 3.91 -4.18
CA TRP A 196 -9.01 3.29 -3.80
C TRP A 196 -8.89 1.86 -4.32
N TYR A 197 -9.99 1.11 -4.37
CA TYR A 197 -10.03 -0.20 -5.00
C TYR A 197 -9.71 -0.10 -6.49
N ASP A 198 -10.41 0.78 -7.21
CA ASP A 198 -10.23 0.98 -8.65
C ASP A 198 -8.81 1.45 -8.98
N ALA A 199 -8.22 2.31 -8.15
CA ALA A 199 -6.83 2.72 -8.29
C ALA A 199 -5.84 1.56 -8.11
N ILE A 200 -6.02 0.70 -7.10
CA ILE A 200 -5.15 -0.48 -6.89
C ILE A 200 -5.34 -1.51 -8.00
N ARG A 201 -6.58 -1.75 -8.43
CA ARG A 201 -6.92 -2.63 -9.55
C ARG A 201 -6.32 -2.14 -10.86
N ARG A 202 -6.36 -0.84 -11.11
CA ARG A 202 -5.71 -0.20 -12.26
C ARG A 202 -4.18 -0.35 -12.18
N MET A 203 -3.59 -0.12 -11.00
CA MET A 203 -2.15 -0.29 -10.80
C MET A 203 -1.66 -1.74 -11.05
N PHE A 204 -2.47 -2.77 -10.76
CA PHE A 204 -2.13 -4.14 -11.18
C PHE A 204 -2.20 -4.31 -12.71
N ARG A 205 -3.32 -3.92 -13.34
CA ARG A 205 -3.52 -4.01 -14.80
C ARG A 205 -2.51 -3.19 -15.65
N GLU A 206 -1.77 -2.28 -15.03
CA GLU A 206 -0.73 -1.44 -15.65
C GLU A 206 0.71 -1.85 -15.25
N ASP A 207 0.91 -3.03 -14.62
CA ASP A 207 2.22 -3.49 -14.12
C ASP A 207 2.90 -2.49 -13.14
N ARG A 208 2.13 -1.71 -12.38
CA ARG A 208 2.64 -0.68 -11.43
C ARG A 208 2.98 -1.23 -10.05
N ILE A 209 2.64 -2.48 -9.76
CA ILE A 209 2.92 -3.14 -8.49
C ILE A 209 3.78 -4.37 -8.75
N ARG A 210 4.98 -4.41 -8.16
CA ARG A 210 5.83 -5.61 -8.16
C ARG A 210 5.91 -6.19 -6.77
N SER A 211 5.47 -7.44 -6.62
CA SER A 211 5.81 -8.27 -5.46
C SER A 211 7.20 -8.88 -5.64
N MET A 212 7.95 -9.00 -4.55
CA MET A 212 9.35 -9.39 -4.56
C MET A 212 9.68 -10.30 -3.37
N ALA A 213 10.47 -11.33 -3.61
CA ALA A 213 11.26 -11.95 -2.54
C ALA A 213 12.28 -10.91 -2.03
N GLY A 214 12.25 -10.51 -0.76
CA GLY A 214 13.19 -9.49 -0.27
C GLY A 214 13.30 -9.33 1.23
N ASP A 215 14.54 -9.37 1.72
CA ASP A 215 14.90 -8.92 3.07
C ASP A 215 15.26 -7.42 3.06
N LEU A 216 14.76 -6.67 4.03
CA LEU A 216 15.16 -5.28 4.28
C LEU A 216 16.67 -5.16 4.55
N ALA A 217 17.28 -6.15 5.18
CA ALA A 217 18.73 -6.28 5.37
C ALA A 217 19.43 -7.11 4.27
N GLY A 218 18.69 -7.51 3.23
CA GLY A 218 19.15 -8.34 2.12
C GLY A 218 20.10 -7.64 1.16
N THR A 219 20.65 -8.39 0.22
CA THR A 219 21.70 -7.90 -0.69
C THR A 219 21.19 -7.38 -2.03
N ARG A 220 19.97 -7.74 -2.44
CA ARG A 220 19.49 -7.51 -3.81
C ARG A 220 18.22 -6.68 -3.88
N SER A 221 17.13 -7.06 -3.21
CA SER A 221 15.81 -6.50 -3.51
C SER A 221 15.73 -5.00 -3.22
N MET A 222 16.21 -4.55 -2.07
CA MET A 222 16.29 -3.12 -1.76
C MET A 222 17.24 -2.34 -2.67
N GLN A 223 18.29 -2.97 -3.20
CA GLN A 223 19.22 -2.34 -4.16
C GLN A 223 18.60 -2.27 -5.57
N THR A 224 17.87 -3.29 -5.99
CA THR A 224 17.03 -3.31 -7.20
C THR A 224 15.98 -2.21 -7.14
N ILE A 225 15.23 -2.10 -6.04
CA ILE A 225 14.24 -1.03 -5.81
C ILE A 225 14.90 0.35 -5.92
N ALA A 226 16.05 0.54 -5.27
CA ALA A 226 16.82 1.79 -5.34
C ALA A 226 17.36 2.11 -6.75
N ALA A 227 17.72 1.12 -7.55
CA ALA A 227 18.14 1.29 -8.94
C ALA A 227 16.95 1.62 -9.85
N ASN A 228 15.83 0.92 -9.69
CA ASN A 228 14.61 1.09 -10.48
C ASN A 228 13.97 2.46 -10.23
N ALA A 229 13.90 2.91 -8.96
CA ALA A 229 13.44 4.27 -8.61
C ALA A 229 14.27 5.37 -9.31
N ARG A 230 15.61 5.23 -9.35
CA ARG A 230 16.48 6.13 -10.13
C ARG A 230 16.22 6.05 -11.63
N ALA A 231 16.07 4.85 -12.19
CA ALA A 231 15.87 4.64 -13.63
C ALA A 231 14.53 5.23 -14.12
N MET A 232 13.50 5.23 -13.26
CA MET A 232 12.21 5.90 -13.52
C MET A 232 12.23 7.41 -13.23
N ASN A 233 13.33 7.95 -12.68
CA ASN A 233 13.40 9.30 -12.11
C ASN A 233 12.29 9.61 -11.09
N LEU A 234 11.91 8.62 -10.27
CA LEU A 234 10.87 8.75 -9.25
C LEU A 234 11.45 8.62 -7.83
N PRO A 235 11.15 9.55 -6.91
CA PRO A 235 11.58 9.45 -5.53
C PRO A 235 10.77 8.42 -4.73
N VAL A 236 11.41 7.80 -3.74
CA VAL A 236 10.80 6.86 -2.79
C VAL A 236 10.09 7.64 -1.69
N ARG A 237 8.90 8.14 -2.02
CA ARG A 237 8.10 9.00 -1.13
C ARG A 237 7.56 8.27 0.10
N VAL A 238 7.45 6.93 0.07
CA VAL A 238 6.98 6.12 1.21
C VAL A 238 7.80 4.84 1.38
N LEU A 239 8.33 4.62 2.59
CA LEU A 239 8.93 3.37 3.05
C LEU A 239 8.16 2.84 4.27
N TYR A 240 7.31 1.82 4.09
CA TYR A 240 6.57 1.16 5.17
C TYR A 240 7.29 -0.08 5.69
N LEU A 241 7.55 -0.11 7.00
CA LEU A 241 8.35 -1.15 7.65
C LEU A 241 7.53 -2.04 8.60
N SER A 242 6.22 -1.77 8.77
CA SER A 242 5.40 -2.35 9.85
C SER A 242 6.18 -2.33 11.18
N ASN A 243 6.19 -3.42 11.96
CA ASN A 243 7.04 -3.58 13.14
C ASN A 243 8.35 -4.34 12.85
N ALA A 244 8.72 -4.58 11.58
CA ALA A 244 9.81 -5.48 11.20
C ALA A 244 11.16 -5.15 11.89
N GLU A 245 11.42 -3.87 12.16
CA GLU A 245 12.61 -3.38 12.87
C GLU A 245 12.73 -3.83 14.35
N GLU A 246 11.74 -4.55 14.88
CA GLU A 246 11.80 -5.23 16.17
C GLU A 246 12.64 -6.51 16.11
N TYR A 247 12.65 -7.19 14.96
CA TYR A 247 13.24 -8.53 14.80
C TYR A 247 14.71 -8.52 14.35
N PHE A 248 15.24 -7.40 13.88
CA PHE A 248 16.62 -7.32 13.36
C PHE A 248 17.48 -6.17 13.92
N ARG A 249 18.80 -6.26 13.71
CA ARG A 249 19.76 -5.19 13.97
C ARG A 249 20.02 -4.40 12.69
N TYR A 250 20.25 -3.09 12.80
CA TYR A 250 20.64 -2.26 11.67
C TYR A 250 22.06 -2.62 11.20
N THR A 251 22.15 -3.67 10.37
CA THR A 251 23.39 -4.15 9.74
C THR A 251 23.97 -3.11 8.79
N THR A 252 25.24 -3.28 8.41
CA THR A 252 25.84 -2.47 7.33
C THR A 252 25.01 -2.56 6.05
N GLN A 253 24.46 -3.73 5.72
CA GLN A 253 23.63 -3.92 4.54
C GLN A 253 22.28 -3.19 4.65
N PHE A 254 21.55 -3.30 5.77
CA PHE A 254 20.32 -2.52 5.98
C PHE A 254 20.57 -1.01 5.89
N ARG A 255 21.66 -0.52 6.51
CA ARG A 255 22.08 0.90 6.44
C ARG A 255 22.40 1.33 5.00
N ASN A 256 22.99 0.44 4.20
CA ASN A 256 23.28 0.70 2.78
C ASN A 256 22.01 0.65 1.92
N ASN A 257 21.09 -0.28 2.18
CA ASN A 257 19.79 -0.39 1.53
C ASN A 257 18.96 0.87 1.70
N VAL A 258 18.75 1.33 2.95
CA VAL A 258 17.94 2.54 3.21
C VAL A 258 18.64 3.80 2.69
N ARG A 259 19.98 3.89 2.73
CA ARG A 259 20.74 4.99 2.12
C ARG A 259 20.69 4.97 0.59
N ALA A 260 20.51 3.81 -0.03
CA ALA A 260 20.45 3.69 -1.49
C ALA A 260 19.14 4.23 -2.06
N LEU A 261 18.04 4.24 -1.31
CA LEU A 261 16.74 4.76 -1.76
C LEU A 261 16.85 6.26 -2.13
N PRO A 262 16.54 6.66 -3.38
CA PRO A 262 16.49 8.08 -3.75
C PRO A 262 15.26 8.71 -3.08
N GLY A 263 15.48 9.63 -2.15
CA GLY A 263 14.43 10.32 -1.41
C GLY A 263 14.67 11.82 -1.34
N ASP A 264 13.68 12.52 -0.79
CA ASP A 264 13.52 13.97 -0.86
C ASP A 264 12.74 14.52 0.36
N GLU A 265 12.33 15.80 0.31
CA GLU A 265 11.62 16.51 1.37
C GLU A 265 10.17 16.04 1.64
N HIS A 266 9.53 15.30 0.73
CA HIS A 266 8.24 14.63 1.00
C HIS A 266 8.38 13.10 1.16
N SER A 267 9.59 12.58 1.36
CA SER A 267 9.82 11.16 1.58
C SER A 267 9.68 10.77 3.06
N LEU A 268 8.75 9.85 3.37
CA LEU A 268 8.43 9.38 4.72
C LEU A 268 8.77 7.91 4.94
N VAL A 269 9.07 7.58 6.20
CA VAL A 269 9.14 6.22 6.74
C VAL A 269 7.96 6.01 7.69
N LEU A 270 7.22 4.93 7.46
CA LEU A 270 6.08 4.50 8.26
C LEU A 270 6.46 3.24 9.03
N ARG A 271 6.20 3.18 10.33
CA ARG A 271 6.43 1.97 11.15
C ARG A 271 5.45 1.85 12.30
N THR A 272 5.27 0.65 12.81
CA THR A 272 4.51 0.37 14.04
C THR A 272 5.42 -0.07 15.17
N ILE A 273 4.93 0.09 16.40
CA ILE A 273 5.61 -0.25 17.65
C ILE A 273 4.64 -1.02 18.54
N TYR A 274 5.02 -2.25 18.93
CA TYR A 274 4.36 -3.00 19.99
C TYR A 274 5.10 -2.73 21.32
N SER A 275 4.50 -1.97 22.23
CA SER A 275 5.13 -1.58 23.50
C SER A 275 4.17 -0.80 24.39
N ASP A 276 3.87 -1.32 25.59
CA ASP A 276 2.97 -0.68 26.57
C ASP A 276 3.42 0.73 27.00
N ASP A 277 4.71 1.07 26.83
CA ASP A 277 5.27 2.41 27.06
C ASP A 277 4.72 3.49 26.10
N TRP A 278 4.06 3.11 24.99
CA TRP A 278 3.60 4.03 23.95
C TRP A 278 2.08 4.06 23.85
N GLU A 279 1.50 5.22 23.61
CA GLU A 279 0.06 5.29 23.37
C GLU A 279 -0.30 4.54 22.09
N HIS A 280 -1.32 3.68 22.17
CA HIS A 280 -1.76 2.83 21.07
C HIS A 280 -3.05 3.31 20.41
N ALA A 281 -3.09 3.24 19.08
CA ALA A 281 -4.30 3.51 18.32
C ALA A 281 -5.22 2.28 18.39
N ALA A 282 -6.23 2.34 19.27
CA ALA A 282 -7.32 1.38 19.42
C ALA A 282 -6.99 -0.07 19.84
N ARG A 283 -5.72 -0.41 20.18
CA ARG A 283 -5.33 -1.40 21.22
C ARG A 283 -3.81 -1.65 21.30
N LEU A 284 -3.20 -2.16 20.22
CA LEU A 284 -1.90 -2.86 20.27
C LEU A 284 -0.71 -2.08 19.69
N TRP A 285 -0.97 -1.06 18.87
CA TRP A 285 0.03 -0.47 17.99
C TRP A 285 0.11 1.04 18.18
N ASN A 286 1.31 1.56 18.47
CA ASN A 286 1.65 2.94 18.15
C ASN A 286 2.10 2.98 16.69
N TYR A 287 1.63 3.98 15.95
CA TYR A 287 1.96 4.21 14.55
C TYR A 287 2.91 5.40 14.50
N GLN A 288 3.98 5.32 13.72
CA GLN A 288 5.03 6.34 13.72
C GLN A 288 5.37 6.85 12.33
N LEU A 289 5.59 8.16 12.25
CA LEU A 289 6.10 8.89 11.08
C LEU A 289 7.52 9.40 11.32
N GLN A 290 8.36 9.39 10.29
CA GLN A 290 9.69 9.99 10.28
C GLN A 290 10.09 10.38 8.85
N PRO A 291 10.76 11.52 8.59
CA PRO A 291 11.32 11.80 7.27
C PRO A 291 12.41 10.79 6.90
N LEU A 292 12.43 10.31 5.66
CA LEU A 292 13.44 9.37 5.16
C LEU A 292 14.86 9.94 5.29
N SER A 293 15.03 11.25 5.12
CA SER A 293 16.30 11.96 5.31
C SER A 293 16.79 11.96 6.76
N ASP A 294 15.90 12.05 7.76
CA ASP A 294 16.28 11.85 9.17
C ASP A 294 16.60 10.39 9.47
N PHE A 295 15.84 9.44 8.90
CA PHE A 295 16.11 8.02 9.09
C PHE A 295 17.47 7.63 8.49
N GLN A 296 17.78 8.04 7.26
CA GLN A 296 19.08 7.84 6.60
C GLN A 296 20.23 8.48 7.41
N ARG A 297 20.06 9.72 7.88
CA ARG A 297 21.02 10.41 8.78
C ARG A 297 21.25 9.61 10.07
N ARG A 298 20.19 9.13 10.70
CA ARG A 298 20.29 8.34 11.94
C ARG A 298 20.91 6.97 11.71
N LEU A 299 20.66 6.32 10.57
CA LEU A 299 21.28 5.04 10.21
C LEU A 299 22.78 5.16 9.91
N ALA A 300 23.28 6.36 9.55
CA ALA A 300 24.71 6.61 9.43
C ALA A 300 25.44 6.64 10.78
N ALA A 301 24.77 6.98 11.88
CA ALA A 301 25.37 7.00 13.22
C ALA A 301 25.56 5.56 13.76
N PRO A 302 26.79 5.09 13.99
CA PRO A 302 27.05 3.67 14.27
C PRO A 302 26.40 3.16 15.56
N GLN A 303 26.12 4.05 16.52
CA GLN A 303 25.47 3.74 17.80
C GLN A 303 23.98 3.41 17.65
N ASN A 304 23.35 3.78 16.53
CA ASN A 304 22.00 3.38 16.17
C ASN A 304 22.04 1.96 15.58
N ARG A 305 22.03 0.96 16.48
CA ARG A 305 22.15 -0.48 16.14
C ARG A 305 20.83 -1.22 15.96
N SER A 306 19.70 -0.60 16.32
CA SER A 306 18.32 -0.97 15.98
C SER A 306 17.38 0.18 16.38
N ARG A 307 16.07 0.02 16.16
CA ARG A 307 15.03 1.04 16.42
C ARG A 307 15.09 1.66 17.82
N ASN A 308 15.05 0.85 18.88
CA ASN A 308 14.94 1.37 20.25
C ASN A 308 16.19 2.18 20.70
N PRO A 309 17.45 1.80 20.34
CA PRO A 309 18.61 2.70 20.44
C PRO A 309 18.48 4.02 19.67
N MET A 310 17.92 4.01 18.45
CA MET A 310 17.71 5.21 17.64
C MET A 310 16.68 6.15 18.27
N LEU A 311 15.51 5.63 18.68
CA LEU A 311 14.45 6.43 19.29
C LEU A 311 14.86 7.04 20.63
N ARG A 312 15.64 6.30 21.45
CA ARG A 312 16.23 6.86 22.69
C ARG A 312 17.29 7.93 22.45
N ARG A 313 17.86 8.03 21.25
CA ARG A 313 18.72 9.14 20.85
C ARG A 313 17.86 10.31 20.35
N ALA A 314 16.94 10.08 19.42
CA ALA A 314 15.99 11.09 18.94
C ALA A 314 15.22 11.79 20.08
N ALA A 315 14.84 11.06 21.13
CA ALA A 315 14.17 11.63 22.30
C ALA A 315 15.09 12.53 23.15
N ARG A 316 16.40 12.27 23.21
CA ARG A 316 17.37 13.17 23.85
C ARG A 316 17.78 14.34 22.96
N ASP A 317 17.66 14.17 21.64
CA ASP A 317 17.80 15.25 20.67
C ASP A 317 16.56 16.19 20.67
N GLY A 318 15.52 15.88 21.46
CA GLY A 318 14.29 16.67 21.59
C GLY A 318 13.25 16.49 20.46
N VAL A 319 13.47 15.57 19.52
CA VAL A 319 12.69 15.48 18.27
C VAL A 319 11.73 14.27 18.20
N VAL A 320 11.21 13.81 19.34
CA VAL A 320 10.23 12.71 19.41
C VAL A 320 8.94 13.19 20.05
N GLU A 321 7.93 13.40 19.22
CA GLU A 321 6.55 13.64 19.64
C GLU A 321 5.89 12.28 19.90
N ARG A 322 5.80 11.86 21.18
CA ARG A 322 5.26 10.52 21.54
C ARG A 322 3.75 10.39 21.36
N THR A 323 3.05 11.52 21.49
CA THR A 323 1.59 11.66 21.47
C THR A 323 1.28 12.91 20.66
N THR A 324 0.46 12.75 19.64
CA THR A 324 0.02 13.84 18.74
C THR A 324 -1.45 14.15 19.01
N GLU A 325 -2.04 15.09 18.26
CA GLU A 325 -3.51 15.26 18.22
C GLU A 325 -4.25 13.97 17.78
N THR A 326 -3.58 13.13 16.99
CA THR A 326 -4.08 11.82 16.55
C THR A 326 -3.69 10.72 17.55
N LYS A 327 -4.67 10.21 18.32
CA LYS A 327 -4.45 9.17 19.34
C LYS A 327 -3.69 7.95 18.79
N GLY A 328 -2.51 7.70 19.37
CA GLY A 328 -1.65 6.57 19.03
C GLY A 328 -0.77 6.75 17.79
N LEU A 329 -0.70 7.96 17.24
CA LEU A 329 0.33 8.40 16.30
C LEU A 329 1.49 9.06 17.06
N SER A 330 2.72 8.78 16.64
CA SER A 330 3.95 9.48 17.05
C SER A 330 4.73 10.04 15.85
N ARG A 331 5.50 11.11 16.06
CA ARG A 331 6.35 11.73 15.03
C ARG A 331 7.81 11.78 15.49
N VAL A 332 8.75 11.58 14.55
CA VAL A 332 10.19 11.67 14.78
C VAL A 332 10.81 12.62 13.78
N ALA A 333 11.42 13.71 14.26
CA ALA A 333 12.06 14.75 13.45
C ALA A 333 11.17 15.36 12.36
N MET A 334 9.87 15.47 12.63
CA MET A 334 8.93 16.27 11.85
C MET A 334 8.64 17.58 12.58
N SER A 335 8.39 18.66 11.84
CA SER A 335 7.64 19.79 12.37
C SER A 335 6.21 19.35 12.72
N PRO A 336 5.52 20.01 13.67
CA PRO A 336 4.07 19.91 13.77
C PRO A 336 3.44 20.25 12.42
N VAL A 337 2.40 19.51 12.04
CA VAL A 337 1.52 19.95 10.96
C VAL A 337 0.75 21.16 11.49
N SER A 338 0.76 22.27 10.75
CA SER A 338 -0.14 23.39 11.02
C SER A 338 -1.49 23.09 10.39
N ASP A 339 -2.56 23.27 11.15
CA ASP A 339 -3.96 23.11 10.70
C ASP A 339 -4.35 24.13 9.61
#